data_AF-A0A679I6W9-F1
#
_entry.id   AF-A0A679I6W9-F1
#
_cell.length_a   1.000
_cell.length_b   1.000
_cell.length_c   1.000
_cell.angle_alpha   90.00
_cell.angle_beta   90.00
_cell.angle_gamma   90.00
#
_symmetry.space_group_name_H-M   'P 1'
#
loop_
_entity.id
_entity.type
_entity.pdbx_description
1 polymer ?
#
loop_
_entity_poly.entity_id
_entity_poly.type
_entity_poly.pdbx_seq_one_letter_code
_entity_poly.pdbx_strand_id
1 'polypeptide(L)'
;MSADIPSDEELLKEIQAKIMVLSTPHNVAKYGKPDIQTLIAERRQWYADKPKRAAAAAKYEAERKKEAEKAERQYRRELKKQGKPIIKQDELIVQYPTVAFLKERKLTQPELQRYAEMLSALGAASELYKEGQAIEQQYLVPGRKKMAELVAKAYGLYRRVEASTLKEEIYDEMANILKSHFGIGVHVDTPNATLLLKMVFPSMKSKAAHQYGRALDFALSYEVTADDYVAFIKEHGGYEKIRRAYAKVLAADAGKLLPLQKQAAEVATLEFMSGLEPVVKVQLTAPEGRQLRKYQSAQGYHYLIADIDMHNNMEILCAIPPGNGWEDNLMKHIEQAAQSHPDWQEAYERLYGLLVKRSISKTVEKVAKAEEKAKYRAKRAEGQKKRDAAFKREVERERKKAGAKKT
;
A
#
# COMPACT_ATOMS: atom_id res chain seq x y z
N MET A 1 -67.99 22.18 28.78
CA MET A 1 -67.81 21.06 27.84
C MET A 1 -67.63 19.81 28.67
N SER A 2 -68.62 18.92 28.75
CA SER A 2 -68.40 17.62 29.39
C SER A 2 -67.31 16.90 28.61
N ALA A 3 -66.27 16.42 29.30
CA ALA A 3 -65.29 15.56 28.66
C ALA A 3 -66.06 14.35 28.12
N ASP A 4 -65.95 14.09 26.83
CA ASP A 4 -66.55 12.92 26.20
C ASP A 4 -65.85 11.69 26.81
N ILE A 5 -66.54 11.00 27.73
CA ILE A 5 -66.00 9.83 28.42
C ILE A 5 -66.29 8.63 27.51
N PRO A 6 -65.26 7.90 27.04
CA PRO A 6 -65.46 6.75 26.18
C PRO A 6 -66.32 5.67 26.86
N SER A 7 -67.03 4.88 26.04
CA SER A 7 -67.83 3.75 26.51
C SER A 7 -66.97 2.65 27.14
N ASP A 8 -67.57 1.76 27.93
CA ASP A 8 -66.82 0.68 28.59
C ASP A 8 -66.17 -0.30 27.59
N GLU A 9 -66.78 -0.52 26.43
CA GLU A 9 -66.19 -1.34 25.36
C GLU A 9 -64.94 -0.69 24.75
N GLU A 10 -64.93 0.63 24.59
CA GLU A 10 -63.78 1.38 24.08
C GLU A 10 -62.65 1.46 25.10
N LEU A 11 -62.98 1.68 26.38
CA LEU A 11 -62.02 1.64 27.47
C LEU A 11 -61.39 0.26 27.61
N LEU A 12 -62.19 -0.81 27.49
CA LEU A 12 -61.71 -2.19 27.54
C LEU A 12 -60.71 -2.49 26.42
N LYS A 13 -60.96 -2.04 25.19
CA LYS A 13 -60.01 -2.16 24.07
C LYS A 13 -58.69 -1.45 24.36
N GLU A 14 -58.74 -0.25 24.95
CA GLU A 14 -57.53 0.52 25.26
C GLU A 14 -56.68 -0.13 26.36
N ILE A 15 -57.31 -0.71 27.38
CA ILE A 15 -56.59 -1.37 28.50
C ILE A 15 -56.24 -2.83 28.21
N GLN A 16 -56.66 -3.41 27.09
CA GLN A 16 -56.45 -4.82 26.76
C GLN A 16 -54.97 -5.22 26.75
N ALA A 17 -54.10 -4.34 26.25
CA ALA A 17 -52.64 -4.53 26.31
C ALA A 17 -52.12 -4.54 27.76
N LYS A 18 -52.67 -3.68 28.63
CA LYS A 18 -52.32 -3.63 30.06
C LYS A 18 -52.81 -4.88 30.78
N ILE A 19 -54.00 -5.38 30.45
CA ILE A 19 -54.55 -6.63 30.98
C ILE A 19 -53.65 -7.82 30.59
N MET A 20 -53.21 -7.92 29.33
CA MET A 20 -52.31 -8.99 28.89
C MET A 20 -50.98 -9.00 29.68
N VAL A 21 -50.38 -7.83 29.91
CA VAL A 21 -49.12 -7.70 30.69
C VAL A 21 -49.33 -8.07 32.16
N LEU A 22 -50.43 -7.60 32.78
CA LEU A 22 -50.75 -7.89 34.18
C LEU A 22 -51.19 -9.34 34.40
N SER A 23 -51.68 -10.01 33.36
CA SER A 23 -52.11 -11.42 33.40
C SER A 23 -50.97 -12.43 33.20
N THR A 24 -49.73 -11.97 33.06
CA THR A 24 -48.56 -12.88 33.00
C THR A 24 -48.40 -13.64 34.33
N PRO A 25 -47.94 -14.91 34.31
CA PRO A 25 -47.86 -15.73 35.52
C PRO A 25 -47.09 -15.08 36.68
N HIS A 26 -46.00 -14.37 36.35
CA HIS A 26 -45.20 -13.63 37.32
C HIS A 26 -45.99 -12.50 38.00
N ASN A 27 -46.74 -11.70 37.23
CA ASN A 27 -47.50 -10.56 37.77
C ASN A 27 -48.74 -11.02 38.51
N VAL A 28 -49.41 -12.09 38.05
CA VAL A 28 -50.54 -12.68 38.76
C VAL A 28 -50.12 -13.26 40.12
N ALA A 29 -48.96 -13.91 40.19
CA ALA A 29 -48.41 -14.41 41.46
C ALA A 29 -48.05 -13.27 42.44
N LYS A 30 -47.61 -12.12 41.91
CA LYS A 30 -47.13 -10.99 42.72
C LYS A 30 -48.22 -10.00 43.14
N TYR A 31 -49.24 -9.78 42.30
CA TYR A 31 -50.25 -8.73 42.47
C TYR A 31 -51.69 -9.24 42.40
N GLY A 32 -51.90 -10.54 42.17
CA GLY A 32 -53.22 -11.13 41.96
C GLY A 32 -53.74 -10.97 40.53
N LYS A 33 -54.91 -11.57 40.23
CA LYS A 33 -55.56 -11.39 38.92
C LYS A 33 -56.05 -9.95 38.78
N PRO A 34 -55.77 -9.27 37.66
CA PRO A 34 -56.22 -7.91 37.45
C PRO A 34 -57.75 -7.86 37.40
N ASP A 35 -58.36 -7.05 38.28
CA ASP A 35 -59.80 -6.78 38.22
C ASP A 35 -60.10 -5.80 37.09
N ILE A 36 -60.74 -6.32 36.05
CA ILE A 36 -61.08 -5.59 34.83
C ILE A 36 -62.01 -4.41 35.14
N GLN A 37 -62.95 -4.57 36.07
CA GLN A 37 -63.89 -3.50 36.43
C GLN A 37 -63.18 -2.35 37.12
N THR A 38 -62.25 -2.66 38.04
CA THR A 38 -61.38 -1.66 38.66
C THR A 38 -60.52 -0.93 37.62
N LEU A 39 -59.93 -1.64 36.66
CA LEU A 39 -59.11 -1.02 35.60
C LEU A 39 -59.91 -0.11 34.66
N ILE A 40 -61.15 -0.50 34.33
CA ILE A 40 -62.08 0.36 33.56
C ILE A 40 -62.45 1.59 34.37
N ALA A 41 -62.76 1.44 35.67
CA ALA A 41 -63.08 2.56 36.55
C ALA A 41 -61.89 3.54 36.70
N GLU A 42 -60.67 3.02 36.89
CA GLU A 42 -59.43 3.81 36.92
C GLU A 42 -59.24 4.59 35.61
N ARG A 43 -59.46 3.95 34.46
CA ARG A 43 -59.29 4.60 33.15
C ARG A 43 -60.37 5.64 32.91
N ARG A 44 -61.61 5.35 33.28
CA ARG A 44 -62.73 6.30 33.23
C ARG A 44 -62.44 7.52 34.10
N GLN A 45 -61.91 7.32 35.30
CA GLN A 45 -61.47 8.40 36.19
C GLN A 45 -60.31 9.20 35.58
N TRP A 46 -59.36 8.53 34.91
CA TRP A 46 -58.28 9.20 34.16
C TRP A 46 -58.83 10.15 33.09
N TYR A 47 -59.86 9.75 32.34
CA TYR A 47 -60.54 10.64 31.38
C TYR A 47 -61.32 11.76 32.06
N ALA A 48 -62.02 11.49 33.17
CA ALA A 48 -62.70 12.50 33.96
C ALA A 48 -61.73 13.56 34.53
N ASP A 49 -60.50 13.16 34.88
CA ASP A 49 -59.43 14.04 35.36
C ASP A 49 -58.60 14.67 34.22
N LYS A 50 -58.88 14.36 32.95
CA LYS A 50 -58.20 14.96 31.78
C LYS A 50 -58.15 16.49 31.81
N PRO A 51 -59.24 17.21 32.17
CA PRO A 51 -59.20 18.67 32.29
C PRO A 51 -58.26 19.15 33.39
N LYS A 52 -58.23 18.46 34.54
CA LYS A 52 -57.31 18.78 35.65
C LYS A 52 -55.85 18.56 35.25
N ARG A 53 -55.57 17.46 34.53
CA ARG A 53 -54.22 17.14 34.02
C ARG A 53 -53.78 18.12 32.93
N ALA A 54 -54.68 18.51 32.03
CA ALA A 54 -54.41 19.57 31.04
C ALA A 54 -54.13 20.91 31.72
N ALA A 55 -54.90 21.27 32.76
CA ALA A 55 -54.66 22.48 33.55
C ALA A 55 -53.32 22.42 34.32
N ALA A 56 -52.98 21.26 34.90
CA ALA A 56 -51.68 21.05 35.56
C ALA A 56 -50.51 21.13 34.57
N ALA A 57 -50.64 20.54 33.38
CA ALA A 57 -49.64 20.64 32.32
C ALA A 57 -49.47 22.07 31.82
N ALA A 58 -50.58 22.80 31.59
CA ALA A 58 -50.54 24.21 31.21
C ALA A 58 -49.89 25.08 32.29
N LYS A 59 -50.17 24.81 33.58
CA LYS A 59 -49.52 25.49 34.70
C LYS A 59 -48.02 25.22 34.73
N TYR A 60 -47.62 23.96 34.56
CA TYR A 60 -46.21 23.55 34.49
C TYR A 60 -45.48 24.23 33.31
N GLU A 61 -46.09 24.27 32.12
CA GLU A 61 -45.52 24.97 30.96
C GLU A 61 -45.40 26.48 31.20
N ALA A 62 -46.38 27.10 31.86
CA ALA A 62 -46.35 28.52 32.21
C ALA A 62 -45.24 28.82 33.24
N GLU A 63 -45.06 27.96 34.24
CA GLU A 63 -43.96 28.07 35.22
C GLU A 63 -42.60 27.91 34.54
N ARG A 64 -42.44 26.90 33.67
CA ARG A 64 -41.21 26.69 32.89
C ARG A 64 -40.88 27.89 32.00
N LYS A 65 -41.88 28.50 31.35
CA LYS A 65 -41.68 29.74 30.56
C LYS A 65 -41.21 30.91 31.44
N LYS A 66 -41.82 31.09 32.62
CA LYS A 66 -41.39 32.12 33.58
C LYS A 66 -39.97 31.90 34.08
N GLU A 67 -39.59 30.66 34.35
CA GLU A 67 -38.22 30.31 34.75
C GLU A 67 -37.22 30.58 33.63
N ALA A 68 -37.54 30.19 32.39
CA ALA A 68 -36.72 30.47 31.22
C ALA A 68 -36.53 31.98 31.00
N GLU A 69 -37.60 32.78 31.12
CA GLU A 69 -37.51 34.24 31.04
C GLU A 69 -36.65 34.86 32.14
N LYS A 70 -36.74 34.32 33.38
CA LYS A 70 -35.89 34.76 34.49
C LYS A 70 -34.41 34.44 34.22
N ALA A 71 -34.12 33.23 33.76
CA ALA A 71 -32.75 32.80 33.43
C ALA A 71 -32.16 33.66 32.30
N GLU A 72 -32.93 33.91 31.24
CA GLU A 72 -32.56 34.78 30.13
C GLU A 72 -32.26 36.22 30.61
N ARG A 73 -33.10 36.77 31.50
CA ARG A 73 -32.85 38.10 32.10
C ARG A 73 -31.60 38.13 32.98
N GLN A 74 -31.35 37.08 33.77
CA GLN A 74 -30.15 36.96 34.59
C GLN A 74 -28.89 36.93 33.72
N TYR A 75 -28.90 36.09 32.68
CA TYR A 75 -27.78 36.00 31.74
C TYR A 75 -27.48 37.32 31.03
N ARG A 76 -28.51 38.05 30.58
CA ARG A 76 -28.33 39.40 30.00
C ARG A 76 -27.71 40.39 30.98
N ARG A 77 -28.03 40.30 32.28
CA ARG A 77 -27.41 41.13 33.33
C ARG A 77 -25.94 40.75 33.52
N GLU A 78 -25.61 39.46 33.49
CA GLU A 78 -24.23 38.99 33.58
C GLU A 78 -23.38 39.44 32.40
N LEU A 79 -23.90 39.35 31.17
CA LEU A 79 -23.20 39.86 29.98
C LEU A 79 -22.90 41.36 30.10
N LYS A 80 -23.88 42.16 30.56
CA LYS A 80 -23.66 43.59 30.81
C LYS A 80 -22.58 43.84 31.86
N LYS A 81 -22.56 43.06 32.95
CA LYS A 81 -21.50 43.14 33.98
C LYS A 81 -20.12 42.78 33.42
N GLN A 82 -20.06 41.82 32.51
CA GLN A 82 -18.83 41.38 31.84
C GLN A 82 -18.42 42.29 30.67
N GLY A 83 -19.20 43.32 30.34
CA GLY A 83 -18.97 44.16 29.16
C GLY A 83 -19.15 43.44 27.82
N LYS A 84 -19.78 42.26 27.81
CA LYS A 84 -20.04 41.49 26.58
C LYS A 84 -21.27 42.04 25.84
N PRO A 85 -21.25 42.10 24.51
CA PRO A 85 -22.36 42.63 23.72
C PRO A 85 -23.59 41.72 23.82
N ILE A 86 -24.79 42.29 23.76
CA ILE A 86 -26.03 41.52 23.60
C ILE A 86 -26.27 41.36 22.10
N ILE A 87 -26.06 40.15 21.60
CA ILE A 87 -26.20 39.80 20.19
C ILE A 87 -27.68 39.66 19.83
N LYS A 88 -28.11 40.29 18.73
CA LYS A 88 -29.44 40.08 18.16
C LYS A 88 -29.38 39.00 17.08
N GLN A 89 -30.41 38.17 17.03
CA GLN A 89 -30.54 37.12 16.03
C GLN A 89 -30.56 37.67 14.60
N ASP A 90 -31.26 38.79 14.37
CA ASP A 90 -31.35 39.43 13.05
C ASP A 90 -29.98 39.92 12.55
N GLU A 91 -29.15 40.47 13.44
CA GLU A 91 -27.79 40.91 13.10
C GLU A 91 -26.93 39.71 12.67
N LEU A 92 -27.09 38.57 13.36
CA LEU A 92 -26.36 37.34 13.04
C LEU A 92 -26.84 36.71 11.72
N ILE A 93 -28.14 36.80 11.41
CA ILE A 93 -28.70 36.34 10.11
C ILE A 93 -28.16 37.19 8.96
N VAL A 94 -28.07 38.51 9.14
CA VAL A 94 -27.51 39.41 8.11
C VAL A 94 -26.04 39.10 7.86
N GLN A 95 -25.28 38.83 8.93
CA GLN A 95 -23.86 38.50 8.81
C GLN A 95 -23.61 37.10 8.22
N TYR A 96 -24.49 36.13 8.52
CA TYR A 96 -24.36 34.74 8.07
C TYR A 96 -25.65 34.24 7.40
N PRO A 97 -26.01 34.76 6.21
CA PRO A 97 -27.32 34.52 5.58
C PRO A 97 -27.55 33.08 5.14
N THR A 98 -26.47 32.30 4.98
CA THR A 98 -26.47 30.90 4.55
C THR A 98 -26.80 29.92 5.67
N VAL A 99 -26.83 30.36 6.93
CA VAL A 99 -27.03 29.46 8.08
C VAL A 99 -28.53 29.29 8.38
N ALA A 100 -29.11 28.18 7.93
CA ALA A 100 -30.55 27.93 7.97
C ALA A 100 -31.14 27.93 9.40
N PHE A 101 -30.48 27.28 10.37
CA PHE A 101 -31.02 27.16 11.73
C PHE A 101 -31.19 28.52 12.45
N LEU A 102 -30.50 29.57 12.00
CA LEU A 102 -30.70 30.93 12.52
C LEU A 102 -32.07 31.49 12.13
N LYS A 103 -32.74 30.95 11.11
CA LYS A 103 -34.06 31.40 10.64
C LYS A 103 -35.21 30.52 11.15
N GLU A 104 -34.91 29.27 11.49
CA GLU A 104 -35.93 28.24 11.78
C GLU A 104 -36.50 28.32 13.20
N ARG A 105 -35.75 28.86 14.16
CA ARG A 105 -36.20 28.92 15.57
C ARG A 105 -35.69 30.15 16.28
N LYS A 106 -36.43 30.59 17.32
CA LYS A 106 -35.96 31.63 18.24
C LYS A 106 -34.88 31.07 19.15
N LEU A 107 -33.72 31.73 19.16
CA LEU A 107 -32.59 31.32 19.98
C LEU A 107 -32.55 32.12 21.29
N THR A 108 -32.11 31.46 22.35
CA THR A 108 -31.83 32.12 23.64
C THR A 108 -30.53 32.92 23.56
N GLN A 109 -30.31 33.88 24.47
CA GLN A 109 -29.07 34.67 24.45
C GLN A 109 -27.80 33.83 24.62
N PRO A 110 -27.75 32.79 25.49
CA PRO A 110 -26.58 31.92 25.58
C PRO A 110 -26.27 31.19 24.26
N GLU A 111 -27.32 30.72 23.56
CA GLU A 111 -27.16 30.11 22.24
C GLU A 111 -26.65 31.11 21.22
N LEU A 112 -27.19 32.34 21.19
CA LEU A 112 -26.73 33.39 20.29
C LEU A 112 -25.26 33.74 20.50
N GLN A 113 -24.79 33.81 21.75
CA GLN A 113 -23.37 34.03 22.04
C GLN A 113 -22.50 32.89 21.50
N ARG A 114 -22.88 31.66 21.82
CA ARG A 114 -22.17 30.46 21.37
C ARG A 114 -22.08 30.40 19.85
N TYR A 115 -23.20 30.64 19.15
CA TYR A 115 -23.23 30.60 17.70
C TYR A 115 -22.48 31.75 17.05
N ALA A 116 -22.52 32.95 17.62
CA ALA A 116 -21.75 34.07 17.10
C ALA A 116 -20.24 33.85 17.19
N GLU A 117 -19.76 33.34 18.34
CA GLU A 117 -18.35 32.98 18.52
C GLU A 117 -17.94 31.90 17.51
N MET A 118 -18.75 30.84 17.37
CA MET A 118 -18.49 29.75 16.43
C MET A 118 -18.48 30.22 14.97
N LEU A 119 -19.48 30.99 14.54
CA LEU A 119 -19.61 31.46 13.16
C LEU A 119 -18.51 32.47 12.81
N SER A 120 -18.10 33.32 13.76
CA SER A 120 -16.96 34.22 13.60
C SER A 120 -15.66 33.44 13.36
N ALA A 121 -15.39 32.41 14.17
CA ALA A 121 -14.23 31.55 14.00
C ALA A 121 -14.25 30.79 12.66
N LEU A 122 -15.41 30.28 12.25
CA LEU A 122 -15.57 29.62 10.95
C LEU A 122 -15.40 30.59 9.78
N GLY A 123 -15.89 31.82 9.91
CA GLY A 123 -15.68 32.89 8.92
C GLY A 123 -14.19 33.18 8.75
N ALA A 124 -13.46 33.39 9.85
CA ALA A 124 -12.01 33.61 9.83
C ALA A 124 -11.26 32.41 9.21
N ALA A 125 -11.64 31.18 9.56
CA ALA A 125 -11.06 29.97 8.96
C ALA A 125 -11.33 29.88 7.45
N SER A 126 -12.51 30.31 6.99
CA SER A 126 -12.85 30.34 5.57
C SER A 126 -12.02 31.36 4.80
N GLU A 127 -11.70 32.52 5.39
CA GLU A 127 -10.83 33.51 4.73
C GLU A 127 -9.38 32.98 4.65
N LEU A 128 -8.85 32.41 5.73
CA LEU A 128 -7.54 31.76 5.71
C LEU A 128 -7.46 30.61 4.70
N TYR A 129 -8.55 29.86 4.52
CA TYR A 129 -8.64 28.82 3.50
C TYR A 129 -8.53 29.41 2.09
N LYS A 130 -9.22 30.52 1.80
CA LYS A 130 -9.13 31.20 0.50
C LYS A 130 -7.72 31.73 0.24
N GLU A 131 -7.10 32.35 1.24
CA GLU A 131 -5.70 32.81 1.15
C GLU A 131 -4.74 31.65 0.90
N GLY A 132 -4.90 30.55 1.65
CA GLY A 132 -4.12 29.33 1.46
C GLY A 132 -4.30 28.73 0.07
N GLN A 133 -5.52 28.71 -0.46
CA GLN A 133 -5.81 28.24 -1.81
C GLN A 133 -5.17 29.15 -2.86
N ALA A 134 -5.22 30.47 -2.68
CA ALA A 134 -4.57 31.42 -3.57
C ALA A 134 -3.05 31.22 -3.60
N ILE A 135 -2.41 31.04 -2.44
CA ILE A 135 -0.97 30.74 -2.34
C ILE A 135 -0.63 29.41 -3.02
N GLU A 136 -1.45 28.37 -2.79
CA GLU A 136 -1.24 27.07 -3.41
C GLU A 136 -1.29 27.14 -4.93
N GLN A 137 -2.29 27.84 -5.48
CA GLN A 137 -2.45 28.01 -6.93
C GLN A 137 -1.38 28.92 -7.54
N GLN A 138 -1.01 30.01 -6.87
CA GLN A 138 -0.09 31.00 -7.41
C GLN A 138 1.37 30.51 -7.36
N TYR A 139 1.79 29.86 -6.27
CA TYR A 139 3.20 29.56 -6.02
C TYR A 139 3.50 28.07 -5.95
N LEU A 140 2.68 27.29 -5.22
CA LEU A 140 3.04 25.90 -4.93
C LEU A 140 2.80 24.96 -6.10
N VAL A 141 1.68 25.08 -6.82
CA VAL A 141 1.37 24.23 -7.98
C VAL A 141 2.32 24.54 -9.15
N PRO A 142 2.51 25.80 -9.58
CA PRO A 142 3.48 26.14 -10.62
C PRO A 142 4.91 25.82 -10.20
N GLY A 143 5.25 26.08 -8.94
CA GLY A 143 6.56 25.74 -8.36
C GLY A 143 6.84 24.24 -8.40
N ARG A 144 5.87 23.39 -7.99
CA ARG A 144 5.98 21.92 -8.07
C ARG A 144 6.15 21.44 -9.51
N LYS A 145 5.42 22.04 -10.46
CA LYS A 145 5.56 21.72 -11.90
C LYS A 145 6.96 22.08 -12.41
N LYS A 146 7.44 23.29 -12.12
CA LYS A 146 8.79 23.75 -12.51
C LYS A 146 9.89 22.92 -11.87
N MET A 147 9.70 22.52 -10.62
CA MET A 147 10.61 21.59 -9.93
C MET A 147 10.69 20.26 -10.67
N ALA A 148 9.56 19.66 -11.04
CA ALA A 148 9.53 18.40 -11.77
C ALA A 148 10.21 18.51 -13.15
N GLU A 149 9.94 19.59 -13.90
CA GLU A 149 10.62 19.89 -15.18
C GLU A 149 12.15 19.98 -15.00
N LEU A 150 12.62 20.66 -13.95
CA LEU A 150 14.05 20.85 -13.71
C LEU A 150 14.73 19.56 -13.22
N VAL A 151 14.04 18.75 -12.41
CA VAL A 151 14.52 17.42 -12.02
C VAL A 151 14.62 16.48 -13.23
N ALA A 152 13.67 16.54 -14.17
CA ALA A 152 13.75 15.75 -15.41
C ALA A 152 14.94 16.18 -16.29
N LYS A 153 15.22 17.48 -16.39
CA LYS A 153 16.45 17.98 -17.04
C LYS A 153 17.71 17.53 -16.33
N ALA A 154 17.72 17.56 -14.99
CA ALA A 154 18.81 17.06 -14.17
C ALA A 154 19.03 15.55 -14.41
N TYR A 155 17.96 14.77 -14.57
CA TYR A 155 18.04 13.36 -14.95
C TYR A 155 18.66 13.17 -16.34
N GLY A 156 18.26 13.97 -17.33
CA GLY A 156 18.88 13.95 -18.65
C GLY A 156 20.39 14.24 -18.61
N LEU A 157 20.82 15.21 -17.79
CA LEU A 157 22.25 15.45 -17.55
C LEU A 157 22.91 14.25 -16.84
N TYR A 158 22.26 13.70 -15.81
CA TYR A 158 22.74 12.55 -15.07
C TYR A 158 23.04 11.36 -15.99
N ARG A 159 22.11 11.01 -16.89
CA ARG A 159 22.30 9.95 -17.90
C ARG A 159 23.53 10.20 -18.79
N ARG A 160 23.73 11.44 -19.25
CA ARG A 160 24.88 11.79 -20.10
C ARG A 160 26.21 11.70 -19.36
N VAL A 161 26.25 12.12 -18.10
CA VAL A 161 27.47 12.01 -17.27
C VAL A 161 27.78 10.55 -16.95
N GLU A 162 26.77 9.75 -16.62
CA GLU A 162 26.92 8.31 -16.37
C GLU A 162 27.44 7.53 -17.60
N ALA A 163 27.11 7.98 -18.82
CA ALA A 163 27.63 7.41 -20.06
C ALA A 163 29.00 7.98 -20.50
N SER A 164 29.52 9.00 -19.81
CA SER A 164 30.77 9.66 -20.17
C SER A 164 32.00 8.89 -19.67
N THR A 165 33.09 8.91 -20.44
CA THR A 165 34.39 8.41 -19.98
C THR A 165 35.01 9.30 -18.89
N LEU A 166 34.58 10.56 -18.79
CA LEU A 166 35.06 11.55 -17.82
C LEU A 166 34.18 11.59 -16.55
N LYS A 167 33.38 10.57 -16.30
CA LYS A 167 32.40 10.53 -15.22
C LYS A 167 32.98 10.90 -13.85
N GLU A 168 34.10 10.27 -13.47
CA GLU A 168 34.72 10.48 -12.16
C GLU A 168 35.21 11.93 -12.00
N GLU A 169 35.95 12.45 -12.98
CA GLU A 169 36.44 13.83 -13.02
C GLU A 169 35.31 14.86 -12.94
N ILE A 170 34.20 14.62 -13.64
CA ILE A 170 33.02 15.51 -13.62
C ILE A 170 32.42 15.57 -12.20
N TYR A 171 32.31 14.43 -11.50
CA TYR A 171 31.74 14.42 -10.15
C TYR A 171 32.69 15.00 -9.11
N ASP A 172 34.00 14.75 -9.23
CA ASP A 172 34.99 15.41 -8.38
C ASP A 172 34.93 16.94 -8.53
N GLU A 173 34.80 17.43 -9.76
CA GLU A 173 34.68 18.86 -10.00
C GLU A 173 33.34 19.43 -9.51
N MET A 174 32.24 18.68 -9.61
CA MET A 174 30.97 19.06 -8.97
C MET A 174 31.10 19.18 -7.45
N ALA A 175 31.78 18.25 -6.80
CA ALA A 175 32.02 18.31 -5.36
C ALA A 175 32.89 19.51 -4.97
N ASN A 176 33.91 19.82 -5.78
CA ASN A 176 34.74 21.01 -5.61
C ASN A 176 33.91 22.29 -5.73
N ILE A 177 33.07 22.42 -6.76
CA ILE A 177 32.22 23.58 -6.97
C ILE A 177 31.21 23.76 -5.82
N LEU A 178 30.60 22.67 -5.33
CA LEU A 178 29.72 22.72 -4.16
C LEU A 178 30.44 23.30 -2.95
N LYS A 179 31.68 22.89 -2.71
CA LYS A 179 32.47 23.38 -1.58
C LYS A 179 32.92 24.84 -1.78
N SER A 180 33.47 25.18 -2.94
CA SER A 180 34.11 26.49 -3.19
C SER A 180 33.11 27.61 -3.46
N HIS A 181 32.06 27.36 -4.24
CA HIS A 181 31.09 28.38 -4.64
C HIS A 181 29.85 28.43 -3.74
N PHE A 182 29.39 27.27 -3.27
CA PHE A 182 28.17 27.18 -2.47
C PHE A 182 28.42 26.97 -0.97
N GLY A 183 29.67 26.71 -0.56
CA GLY A 183 30.00 26.42 0.84
C GLY A 183 29.41 25.09 1.33
N ILE A 184 29.02 24.20 0.44
CA ILE A 184 28.38 22.92 0.74
C ILE A 184 29.44 21.82 0.75
N GLY A 185 29.81 21.38 1.96
CA GLY A 185 30.62 20.18 2.13
C GLY A 185 29.84 18.91 1.77
N VAL A 186 30.46 18.01 1.02
CA VAL A 186 29.88 16.73 0.63
C VAL A 186 30.74 15.60 1.20
N HIS A 187 30.10 14.54 1.71
CA HIS A 187 30.81 13.36 2.19
C HIS A 187 31.30 12.51 1.01
N VAL A 188 32.43 11.83 1.17
CA VAL A 188 33.04 10.98 0.12
C VAL A 188 32.04 9.93 -0.42
N ASP A 189 31.24 9.34 0.47
CA ASP A 189 30.24 8.32 0.10
C ASP A 189 28.92 8.88 -0.47
N THR A 190 28.87 10.16 -0.86
CA THR A 190 27.64 10.74 -1.38
C THR A 190 27.36 10.20 -2.79
N PRO A 191 26.17 9.62 -3.05
CA PRO A 191 25.85 9.11 -4.38
C PRO A 191 25.88 10.20 -5.44
N ASN A 192 26.41 9.88 -6.63
CA ASN A 192 26.52 10.78 -7.79
C ASN A 192 25.21 11.49 -8.15
N ALA A 193 24.08 10.75 -8.16
CA ALA A 193 22.76 11.33 -8.38
C ALA A 193 22.40 12.40 -7.34
N THR A 194 22.76 12.17 -6.07
CA THR A 194 22.53 13.13 -4.98
C THR A 194 23.44 14.36 -5.10
N LEU A 195 24.69 14.15 -5.51
CA LEU A 195 25.67 15.21 -5.76
C LEU A 195 25.20 16.15 -6.89
N LEU A 196 24.78 15.60 -8.02
CA LEU A 196 24.24 16.35 -9.15
C LEU A 196 22.98 17.14 -8.74
N LEU A 197 22.09 16.56 -7.95
CA LEU A 197 20.90 17.27 -7.47
C LEU A 197 21.23 18.44 -6.54
N LYS A 198 22.26 18.31 -5.70
CA LYS A 198 22.75 19.43 -4.87
C LYS A 198 23.36 20.55 -5.70
N MET A 199 24.01 20.21 -6.83
CA MET A 199 24.49 21.22 -7.79
C MET A 199 23.35 22.00 -8.44
N VAL A 200 22.28 21.31 -8.87
CA VAL A 200 21.12 21.95 -9.49
C VAL A 200 20.27 22.72 -8.46
N PHE A 201 20.20 22.21 -7.23
CA PHE A 201 19.40 22.78 -6.14
C PHE A 201 20.23 22.94 -4.85
N PRO A 202 21.07 23.97 -4.74
CA PRO A 202 21.96 24.15 -3.58
C PRO A 202 21.21 24.23 -2.24
N SER A 203 20.01 24.83 -2.21
CA SER A 203 19.17 24.95 -1.02
C SER A 203 18.34 23.70 -0.72
N MET A 204 18.46 22.62 -1.50
CA MET A 204 17.69 21.40 -1.29
C MET A 204 18.14 20.69 -0.01
N LYS A 205 17.18 20.42 0.88
CA LYS A 205 17.42 19.65 2.10
C LYS A 205 17.96 18.25 1.77
N SER A 206 18.93 17.76 2.54
CA SER A 206 19.60 16.47 2.29
C SER A 206 18.64 15.28 2.16
N LYS A 207 17.56 15.24 2.96
CA LYS A 207 16.52 14.20 2.86
C LYS A 207 15.83 14.20 1.50
N ALA A 208 15.51 15.38 0.97
CA ALA A 208 14.93 15.52 -0.35
C ALA A 208 15.95 15.12 -1.42
N ALA A 209 17.18 15.63 -1.37
CA ALA A 209 18.23 15.29 -2.34
C ALA A 209 18.46 13.78 -2.43
N HIS A 210 18.50 13.08 -1.28
CA HIS A 210 18.59 11.63 -1.26
C HIS A 210 17.35 10.95 -1.89
N GLN A 211 16.14 11.40 -1.57
CA GLN A 211 14.90 10.83 -2.12
C GLN A 211 14.83 10.99 -3.64
N TYR A 212 15.12 12.18 -4.17
CA TYR A 212 15.18 12.43 -5.61
C TYR A 212 16.35 11.67 -6.25
N GLY A 213 17.51 11.61 -5.59
CA GLY A 213 18.68 10.87 -6.09
C GLY A 213 18.39 9.39 -6.31
N ARG A 214 17.73 8.74 -5.33
CA ARG A 214 17.28 7.33 -5.50
C ARG A 214 16.31 7.15 -6.65
N ALA A 215 15.47 8.15 -6.93
CA ALA A 215 14.57 8.09 -8.08
C ALA A 215 15.30 8.24 -9.41
N LEU A 216 16.38 9.03 -9.48
CA LEU A 216 17.25 9.07 -10.65
C LEU A 216 17.95 7.73 -10.88
N ASP A 217 18.54 7.15 -9.83
CA ASP A 217 19.20 5.84 -9.90
C ASP A 217 18.21 4.75 -10.35
N PHE A 218 17.00 4.77 -9.79
CA PHE A 218 15.94 3.83 -10.15
C PHE A 218 15.49 4.03 -11.59
N ALA A 219 15.24 5.26 -12.04
CA ALA A 219 14.88 5.50 -13.44
C ALA A 219 16.00 5.08 -14.39
N LEU A 220 17.27 5.33 -14.03
CA LEU A 220 18.44 4.91 -14.81
C LEU A 220 18.51 3.38 -14.95
N SER A 221 18.22 2.62 -13.89
CA SER A 221 18.21 1.16 -13.97
C SER A 221 17.06 0.60 -14.83
N TYR A 222 16.07 1.43 -15.16
CA TYR A 222 14.95 1.12 -16.06
C TYR A 222 15.16 1.73 -17.45
N GLU A 223 16.34 2.31 -17.72
CA GLU A 223 16.71 2.94 -18.98
C GLU A 223 15.72 4.04 -19.44
N VAL A 224 15.00 4.65 -18.49
CA VAL A 224 13.98 5.66 -18.76
C VAL A 224 14.60 6.86 -19.47
N THR A 225 13.91 7.41 -20.45
CA THR A 225 14.38 8.62 -21.14
C THR A 225 14.18 9.85 -20.28
N ALA A 226 14.83 10.96 -20.63
CA ALA A 226 14.65 12.21 -19.89
C ALA A 226 13.20 12.74 -20.02
N ASP A 227 12.59 12.53 -21.18
CA ASP A 227 11.24 12.98 -21.50
C ASP A 227 10.18 12.15 -20.76
N ASP A 228 10.41 10.84 -20.62
CA ASP A 228 9.49 9.92 -19.94
C ASP A 228 9.63 9.94 -18.41
N TYR A 229 10.69 10.57 -17.88
CA TYR A 229 11.00 10.55 -16.45
C TYR A 229 9.84 11.01 -15.57
N VAL A 230 9.17 12.11 -15.93
CA VAL A 230 8.07 12.64 -15.11
C VAL A 230 6.87 11.67 -15.07
N ALA A 231 6.57 11.03 -16.21
CA ALA A 231 5.51 10.03 -16.30
C ALA A 231 5.88 8.79 -15.48
N PHE A 232 7.11 8.29 -15.61
CA PHE A 232 7.64 7.17 -14.85
C PHE A 232 7.51 7.36 -13.33
N ILE A 233 7.87 8.55 -12.82
CA ILE A 233 7.71 8.86 -11.38
C ILE A 233 6.25 8.79 -10.96
N LYS A 234 5.32 9.27 -11.78
CA LYS A 234 3.88 9.28 -11.48
C LYS A 234 3.32 7.85 -11.46
N GLU A 235 3.67 7.03 -12.44
CA GLU A 235 3.25 5.63 -12.54
C GLU A 235 3.72 4.79 -11.36
N HIS A 236 4.92 5.05 -10.86
CA HIS A 236 5.46 4.40 -9.67
C HIS A 236 4.98 5.03 -8.34
N GLY A 237 3.96 5.89 -8.41
CA GLY A 237 3.28 6.49 -7.26
C GLY A 237 4.11 7.50 -6.47
N GLY A 238 5.08 8.14 -7.13
CA GLY A 238 5.87 9.25 -6.63
C GLY A 238 7.19 8.86 -5.95
N TYR A 239 8.02 9.88 -5.71
CA TYR A 239 9.38 9.75 -5.18
C TYR A 239 9.49 8.94 -3.88
N GLU A 240 8.52 9.04 -2.98
CA GLU A 240 8.57 8.32 -1.69
C GLU A 240 8.32 6.82 -1.84
N LYS A 241 7.43 6.40 -2.74
CA LYS A 241 7.21 4.98 -3.01
C LYS A 241 8.42 4.37 -3.71
N ILE A 242 9.00 5.08 -4.68
CA ILE A 242 10.23 4.67 -5.34
C ILE A 242 11.36 4.50 -4.32
N ARG A 243 11.58 5.46 -3.42
CA ARG A 243 12.61 5.36 -2.38
C ARG A 243 12.46 4.10 -1.52
N ARG A 244 11.22 3.71 -1.19
CA ARG A 244 10.95 2.48 -0.41
C ARG A 244 11.16 1.21 -1.24
N ALA A 245 10.72 1.20 -2.50
CA ALA A 245 10.93 0.09 -3.41
C ALA A 245 12.42 -0.15 -3.66
N TYR A 246 13.17 0.93 -3.91
CA TYR A 246 14.60 0.92 -4.11
C TYR A 246 15.35 0.28 -2.92
N ALA A 247 14.96 0.60 -1.68
CA ALA A 247 15.54 -0.02 -0.48
C ALA A 247 15.28 -1.54 -0.40
N LYS A 248 14.11 -2.00 -0.87
CA LYS A 248 13.78 -3.44 -0.91
C LYS A 248 14.54 -4.18 -2.00
N VAL A 249 14.66 -3.59 -3.19
CA VAL A 249 15.41 -4.17 -4.32
C VAL A 249 16.89 -4.32 -3.97
N LEU A 250 17.50 -3.30 -3.35
CA LEU A 250 18.89 -3.40 -2.88
C LEU A 250 19.11 -4.46 -1.80
N ALA A 251 18.13 -4.63 -0.90
CA ALA A 251 18.21 -5.63 0.17
C ALA A 251 18.02 -7.07 -0.34
N ALA A 252 17.28 -7.26 -1.44
CA ALA A 252 17.02 -8.58 -2.01
C ALA A 252 18.15 -9.11 -2.91
N ASP A 253 18.87 -8.24 -3.63
CA ASP A 253 19.78 -8.65 -4.72
C ASP A 253 21.24 -8.20 -4.53
N ALA A 254 21.83 -8.47 -3.35
CA ALA A 254 23.27 -8.30 -3.07
C ALA A 254 23.89 -6.96 -3.56
N GLY A 255 23.10 -5.88 -3.60
CA GLY A 255 23.53 -4.55 -4.04
C GLY A 255 23.45 -4.24 -5.54
N LYS A 256 22.82 -5.06 -6.39
CA LYS A 256 22.63 -4.75 -7.83
C LYS A 256 21.15 -4.52 -8.16
N LEU A 257 20.83 -3.32 -8.66
CA LEU A 257 19.53 -3.04 -9.30
C LEU A 257 19.44 -3.81 -10.62
N LEU A 258 18.53 -4.77 -10.70
CA LEU A 258 18.29 -5.53 -11.94
C LEU A 258 17.30 -4.76 -12.86
N PRO A 259 17.63 -4.54 -14.15
CA PRO A 259 16.70 -4.00 -15.14
C PRO A 259 15.54 -4.96 -15.44
N LEU A 260 14.39 -4.39 -15.80
CA LEU A 260 13.11 -5.07 -16.02
C LEU A 260 13.04 -5.96 -17.27
N GLN A 261 14.14 -6.27 -17.95
CA GLN A 261 14.14 -7.31 -19.00
C GLN A 261 13.64 -8.67 -18.47
N LYS A 262 13.67 -8.89 -17.15
CA LYS A 262 13.07 -10.06 -16.50
C LYS A 262 11.54 -10.00 -16.28
N GLN A 263 10.94 -8.84 -15.96
CA GLN A 263 9.48 -8.79 -15.70
C GLN A 263 8.66 -8.55 -16.97
N ALA A 264 9.21 -7.86 -17.99
CA ALA A 264 8.56 -7.76 -19.30
C ALA A 264 8.46 -9.14 -19.98
N ALA A 265 9.49 -9.99 -19.79
CA ALA A 265 9.42 -11.39 -20.20
C ALA A 265 8.33 -12.15 -19.44
N GLU A 266 8.18 -11.96 -18.12
CA GLU A 266 7.13 -12.62 -17.32
C GLU A 266 5.70 -12.21 -17.74
N VAL A 267 5.45 -10.92 -17.98
CA VAL A 267 4.14 -10.43 -18.44
C VAL A 267 3.84 -10.88 -19.86
N ALA A 268 4.81 -10.82 -20.78
CA ALA A 268 4.66 -11.33 -22.14
C ALA A 268 4.45 -12.85 -22.18
N THR A 269 5.03 -13.60 -21.22
CA THR A 269 4.81 -15.05 -21.10
C THR A 269 3.38 -15.34 -20.62
N LEU A 270 2.84 -14.54 -19.68
CA LEU A 270 1.47 -14.70 -19.18
C LEU A 270 0.40 -14.36 -20.24
N GLU A 271 0.59 -13.30 -21.01
CA GLU A 271 -0.31 -12.95 -22.12
C GLU A 271 -0.22 -13.95 -23.29
N PHE A 272 0.98 -14.48 -23.56
CA PHE A 272 1.14 -15.58 -24.51
C PHE A 272 0.43 -16.85 -24.02
N MET A 273 0.53 -17.17 -22.73
CA MET A 273 -0.09 -18.36 -22.14
C MET A 273 -1.63 -18.28 -22.08
N SER A 274 -2.21 -17.09 -21.87
CA SER A 274 -3.66 -16.91 -21.84
C SER A 274 -4.32 -16.98 -23.22
N GLY A 275 -3.54 -16.88 -24.30
CA GLY A 275 -4.00 -17.01 -25.68
C GLY A 275 -3.82 -18.40 -26.30
N LEU A 276 -3.31 -19.39 -25.57
CA LEU A 276 -3.09 -20.74 -26.09
C LEU A 276 -4.40 -21.55 -26.08
N GLU A 277 -4.82 -22.03 -27.24
CA GLU A 277 -5.94 -22.97 -27.34
C GLU A 277 -5.53 -24.35 -26.78
N PRO A 278 -6.39 -25.02 -25.99
CA PRO A 278 -6.06 -26.31 -25.39
C PRO A 278 -5.78 -27.36 -26.45
N VAL A 279 -4.63 -28.04 -26.32
CA VAL A 279 -4.22 -29.06 -27.30
C VAL A 279 -4.99 -30.36 -27.11
N VAL A 280 -5.31 -30.72 -25.85
CA VAL A 280 -6.05 -31.94 -25.49
C VAL A 280 -6.84 -31.72 -24.20
N LYS A 281 -8.13 -32.11 -24.18
CA LYS A 281 -8.92 -32.23 -22.95
C LYS A 281 -8.87 -33.66 -22.42
N VAL A 282 -8.47 -33.83 -21.16
CA VAL A 282 -8.41 -35.15 -20.50
C VAL A 282 -9.34 -35.15 -19.30
N GLN A 283 -10.32 -36.04 -19.31
CA GLN A 283 -11.22 -36.24 -18.18
C GLN A 283 -10.57 -37.21 -17.19
N LEU A 284 -10.25 -36.74 -15.98
CA LEU A 284 -9.71 -37.58 -14.93
C LEU A 284 -10.86 -38.37 -14.29
N THR A 285 -11.24 -39.50 -14.89
CA THR A 285 -12.00 -40.50 -14.14
C THR A 285 -11.11 -41.03 -13.03
N ALA A 286 -11.39 -40.68 -11.78
CA ALA A 286 -10.85 -41.41 -10.65
C ALA A 286 -11.32 -42.86 -10.78
N PRO A 287 -10.39 -43.82 -10.77
CA PRO A 287 -10.53 -44.82 -9.73
C PRO A 287 -9.18 -45.26 -9.15
N GLU A 288 -9.24 -45.52 -7.83
CA GLU A 288 -8.49 -46.56 -7.13
C GLU A 288 -6.99 -46.67 -7.44
N GLY A 289 -6.17 -46.09 -6.57
CA GLY A 289 -4.99 -46.76 -6.01
C GLY A 289 -4.01 -47.46 -6.96
N ARG A 290 -3.90 -47.07 -8.24
CA ARG A 290 -2.91 -47.66 -9.14
C ARG A 290 -1.55 -47.07 -8.83
N GLN A 291 -0.74 -47.85 -8.12
CA GLN A 291 0.71 -47.64 -8.06
C GLN A 291 1.21 -47.42 -9.49
N LEU A 292 1.77 -46.24 -9.72
CA LEU A 292 2.50 -45.91 -10.95
C LEU A 292 3.58 -46.98 -11.12
N ARG A 293 3.31 -47.98 -11.98
CA ARG A 293 4.32 -48.97 -12.36
C ARG A 293 5.50 -48.19 -12.93
N LYS A 294 6.69 -48.49 -12.40
CA LYS A 294 7.97 -47.93 -12.84
C LYS A 294 8.15 -48.10 -14.35
N TYR A 295 7.68 -47.13 -15.12
CA TYR A 295 8.15 -46.91 -16.48
C TYR A 295 9.43 -46.08 -16.38
N GLN A 296 10.54 -46.79 -16.21
CA GLN A 296 11.86 -46.25 -16.50
C GLN A 296 12.10 -46.37 -18.01
N SER A 297 11.49 -45.49 -18.81
CA SER A 297 12.07 -45.14 -20.10
C SER A 297 12.81 -43.83 -19.92
N ALA A 298 14.13 -43.92 -19.98
CA ALA A 298 15.04 -42.81 -19.88
C ALA A 298 14.85 -41.85 -21.07
N GLN A 299 13.97 -40.86 -20.93
CA GLN A 299 13.92 -39.65 -21.76
C GLN A 299 13.08 -38.60 -21.00
N GLY A 300 13.60 -37.38 -20.89
CA GLY A 300 13.20 -36.29 -19.99
C GLY A 300 11.73 -36.17 -19.56
N TYR A 301 11.51 -35.80 -18.30
CA TYR A 301 10.20 -35.36 -17.80
C TYR A 301 9.89 -33.94 -18.28
N HIS A 302 8.65 -33.69 -18.70
CA HIS A 302 8.15 -32.35 -19.08
C HIS A 302 7.13 -31.87 -18.04
N TYR A 303 7.09 -30.57 -17.80
CA TYR A 303 6.06 -29.94 -16.97
C TYR A 303 4.85 -29.61 -17.83
N LEU A 304 3.68 -30.07 -17.43
CA LEU A 304 2.43 -29.77 -18.12
C LEU A 304 1.76 -28.58 -17.43
N ILE A 305 1.45 -27.55 -18.21
CA ILE A 305 0.54 -26.50 -17.78
C ILE A 305 -0.85 -26.90 -18.28
N ALA A 306 -1.78 -26.98 -17.34
CA ALA A 306 -3.15 -27.33 -17.64
C ALA A 306 -4.10 -26.41 -16.87
N ASP A 307 -5.25 -26.14 -17.47
CA ASP A 307 -6.38 -25.54 -16.80
C ASP A 307 -7.28 -26.65 -16.23
N ILE A 308 -7.91 -26.39 -15.08
CA ILE A 308 -8.82 -27.36 -14.46
C ILE A 308 -10.19 -26.71 -14.40
N ASP A 309 -11.14 -27.29 -15.15
CA ASP A 309 -12.50 -26.77 -15.18
C ASP A 309 -13.27 -27.09 -13.88
N MET A 310 -14.45 -26.49 -13.75
CA MET A 310 -15.33 -26.67 -12.58
C MET A 310 -15.83 -28.11 -12.39
N HIS A 311 -15.61 -28.99 -13.38
CA HIS A 311 -15.96 -30.41 -13.35
C HIS A 311 -14.73 -31.31 -13.17
N ASN A 312 -13.58 -30.73 -12.80
CA ASN A 312 -12.32 -31.43 -12.56
C ASN A 312 -11.71 -32.07 -13.83
N ASN A 313 -12.09 -31.58 -15.00
CA ASN A 313 -11.44 -31.95 -16.26
C ASN A 313 -10.17 -31.12 -16.43
N MET A 314 -9.10 -31.78 -16.83
CA MET A 314 -7.80 -31.15 -17.03
C MET A 314 -7.59 -30.88 -18.51
N GLU A 315 -7.53 -29.61 -18.87
CA GLU A 315 -7.25 -29.14 -20.24
C GLU A 315 -5.77 -28.78 -20.35
N ILE A 316 -5.00 -29.60 -21.04
CA ILE A 316 -3.54 -29.39 -21.15
C ILE A 316 -3.29 -28.30 -22.18
N LEU A 317 -2.74 -27.18 -21.71
CA LEU A 317 -2.46 -26.00 -22.52
C LEU A 317 -1.09 -26.11 -23.19
N CYS A 318 -0.05 -26.52 -22.45
CA CYS A 318 1.27 -26.72 -23.03
C CYS A 318 2.16 -27.66 -22.20
N ALA A 319 3.18 -28.23 -22.85
CA ALA A 319 4.24 -29.00 -22.23
C ALA A 319 5.56 -28.23 -22.31
N ILE A 320 6.19 -28.00 -21.18
CA ILE A 320 7.41 -27.21 -21.09
C ILE A 320 8.58 -28.13 -20.70
N PRO A 321 9.70 -28.07 -21.44
CA PRO A 321 10.88 -28.86 -21.12
C PRO A 321 11.52 -28.42 -19.79
N PRO A 322 12.18 -29.33 -19.07
CA PRO A 322 12.76 -29.05 -17.76
C PRO A 322 13.94 -28.08 -17.89
N GLY A 323 13.98 -27.04 -17.04
CA GLY A 323 15.03 -26.01 -17.05
C GLY A 323 15.27 -25.39 -15.67
N ASN A 324 16.53 -25.21 -15.31
CA ASN A 324 16.97 -24.84 -13.95
C ASN A 324 16.36 -23.52 -13.43
N GLY A 325 16.19 -22.52 -14.29
CA GLY A 325 15.73 -21.19 -13.87
C GLY A 325 14.24 -21.13 -13.52
N TRP A 326 13.40 -21.86 -14.25
CA TRP A 326 11.97 -21.91 -13.96
C TRP A 326 11.67 -22.82 -12.78
N GLU A 327 12.34 -23.96 -12.67
CA GLU A 327 12.16 -24.86 -11.53
C GLU A 327 12.53 -24.20 -10.20
N ASP A 328 13.62 -23.42 -10.15
CA ASP A 328 14.01 -22.68 -8.94
C ASP A 328 12.95 -21.62 -8.54
N ASN A 329 12.29 -20.99 -9.53
CA ASN A 329 11.20 -20.04 -9.30
C ASN A 329 9.87 -20.72 -8.93
N LEU A 330 9.55 -21.85 -9.54
CA LEU A 330 8.39 -22.67 -9.22
C LEU A 330 8.49 -23.19 -7.79
N MET A 331 9.67 -23.65 -7.37
CA MET A 331 9.92 -24.09 -6.00
C MET A 331 9.74 -22.96 -4.98
N LYS A 332 10.20 -21.73 -5.28
CA LYS A 332 9.95 -20.57 -4.43
C LYS A 332 8.46 -20.22 -4.31
N HIS A 333 7.72 -20.29 -5.42
CA HIS A 333 6.28 -20.04 -5.41
C HIS A 333 5.51 -21.13 -4.65
N ILE A 334 5.90 -22.40 -4.81
CA ILE A 334 5.32 -23.52 -4.07
C ILE A 334 5.65 -23.39 -2.58
N GLU A 335 6.86 -22.97 -2.20
CA GLU A 335 7.26 -22.75 -0.81
C GLU A 335 6.44 -21.62 -0.16
N GLN A 336 6.18 -20.53 -0.89
CA GLN A 336 5.31 -19.44 -0.44
C GLN A 336 3.83 -19.86 -0.34
N ALA A 337 3.34 -20.65 -1.30
CA ALA A 337 1.98 -21.17 -1.30
C ALA A 337 1.78 -22.19 -0.16
N ALA A 338 2.76 -23.05 0.10
CA ALA A 338 2.74 -24.03 1.19
C ALA A 338 2.77 -23.37 2.59
N GLN A 339 3.45 -22.23 2.74
CA GLN A 339 3.38 -21.42 3.97
C GLN A 339 1.98 -20.84 4.22
N SER A 340 1.17 -20.71 3.16
CA SER A 340 -0.18 -20.14 3.20
C SER A 340 -1.27 -21.21 3.37
N HIS A 341 -0.98 -22.47 3.04
CA HIS A 341 -1.93 -23.58 3.04
C HIS A 341 -1.30 -24.86 3.65
N PRO A 342 -1.53 -25.13 4.95
CA PRO A 342 -0.83 -26.19 5.69
C PRO A 342 -1.09 -27.63 5.18
N ASP A 343 -2.18 -27.87 4.45
CA ASP A 343 -2.50 -29.20 3.90
C ASP A 343 -1.58 -29.62 2.74
N TRP A 344 -0.75 -28.70 2.21
CA TRP A 344 0.21 -28.96 1.12
C TRP A 344 1.55 -29.55 1.58
N GLN A 345 1.76 -29.66 2.89
CA GLN A 345 3.04 -30.05 3.48
C GLN A 345 3.42 -31.51 3.16
N GLU A 346 2.42 -32.41 3.04
CA GLU A 346 2.64 -33.82 2.66
C GLU A 346 3.03 -33.97 1.17
N ALA A 347 2.51 -33.09 0.30
CA ALA A 347 2.90 -33.02 -1.11
C ALA A 347 4.32 -32.43 -1.29
N TYR A 348 4.70 -31.46 -0.44
CA TYR A 348 6.03 -30.87 -0.39
C TYR A 348 7.11 -31.91 -0.02
N GLU A 349 6.86 -32.77 0.97
CA GLU A 349 7.81 -33.82 1.38
C GLU A 349 8.08 -34.86 0.27
N ARG A 350 7.05 -35.25 -0.49
CA ARG A 350 7.21 -36.18 -1.64
C ARG A 350 8.02 -35.56 -2.78
N LEU A 351 7.87 -34.26 -3.04
CA LEU A 351 8.66 -33.51 -4.02
C LEU A 351 10.12 -33.31 -3.59
N TYR A 352 10.35 -33.10 -2.29
CA TYR A 352 11.68 -32.99 -1.70
C TYR A 352 12.51 -34.27 -1.89
N GLY A 353 11.87 -35.45 -1.77
CA GLY A 353 12.51 -36.75 -2.02
C GLY A 353 13.04 -36.93 -3.45
N LEU A 354 12.41 -36.30 -4.46
CA LEU A 354 12.87 -36.31 -5.85
C LEU A 354 14.04 -35.35 -6.10
N LEU A 355 14.09 -34.23 -5.38
CA LEU A 355 15.17 -33.23 -5.45
C LEU A 355 16.50 -33.70 -4.84
N VAL A 356 16.46 -34.53 -3.79
CA VAL A 356 17.68 -35.20 -3.24
C VAL A 356 18.35 -36.09 -4.30
N LYS A 357 17.59 -36.66 -5.22
CA LYS A 357 18.13 -37.42 -6.35
C LYS A 357 18.90 -36.53 -7.34
N ARG A 358 18.54 -35.23 -7.42
CA ARG A 358 19.13 -34.22 -8.30
C ARG A 358 20.44 -33.63 -7.75
N SER A 359 20.60 -33.56 -6.42
CA SER A 359 21.85 -33.13 -5.77
C SER A 359 22.99 -34.15 -5.98
N ILE A 360 22.66 -35.44 -6.02
CA ILE A 360 23.59 -36.52 -6.38
C ILE A 360 24.09 -36.33 -7.82
N SER A 361 23.21 -35.99 -8.77
CA SER A 361 23.59 -35.74 -10.17
C SER A 361 24.52 -34.53 -10.35
N LYS A 362 24.31 -33.44 -9.61
CA LYS A 362 25.20 -32.26 -9.62
C LYS A 362 26.59 -32.58 -9.05
N THR A 363 26.69 -33.56 -8.15
CA THR A 363 27.98 -33.98 -7.58
C THR A 363 28.77 -34.82 -8.58
N VAL A 364 28.11 -35.71 -9.32
CA VAL A 364 28.71 -36.50 -10.39
C VAL A 364 29.26 -35.61 -11.53
N GLU A 365 28.52 -34.56 -11.91
CA GLU A 365 28.95 -33.63 -12.96
C GLU A 365 30.16 -32.76 -12.55
N LYS A 366 30.27 -32.41 -11.26
CA LYS A 366 31.44 -31.70 -10.72
C LYS A 366 32.69 -32.58 -10.72
N VAL A 367 32.55 -33.88 -10.42
CA VAL A 367 33.66 -34.85 -10.49
C VAL A 367 34.16 -35.00 -11.92
N ALA A 368 33.26 -35.12 -12.90
CA ALA A 368 33.63 -35.21 -14.32
C ALA A 368 34.40 -33.96 -14.82
N LYS A 369 33.96 -32.75 -14.45
CA LYS A 369 34.65 -31.49 -14.81
C LYS A 369 36.03 -31.36 -14.13
N ALA A 370 36.18 -31.91 -12.92
CA ALA A 370 37.47 -31.93 -12.22
C ALA A 370 38.48 -32.87 -12.91
N GLU A 371 38.04 -34.04 -13.37
CA GLU A 371 38.86 -34.99 -14.12
C GLU A 371 39.31 -34.44 -15.48
N GLU A 372 38.42 -33.74 -16.19
CA GLU A 372 38.75 -33.09 -17.47
C GLU A 372 39.81 -31.99 -17.29
N LYS A 373 39.67 -31.18 -16.24
CA LYS A 373 40.65 -30.14 -15.89
C LYS A 373 42.00 -30.73 -15.48
N ALA A 374 42.02 -31.89 -14.83
CA ALA A 374 43.25 -32.61 -14.49
C ALA A 374 43.97 -33.12 -15.75
N LYS A 375 43.23 -33.71 -16.71
CA LYS A 375 43.77 -34.13 -18.02
C LYS A 375 44.38 -32.96 -18.79
N TYR A 376 43.72 -31.80 -18.80
CA TYR A 376 44.23 -30.59 -19.44
C TYR A 376 45.54 -30.08 -18.82
N ARG A 377 45.64 -30.10 -17.48
CA ARG A 377 46.86 -29.71 -16.76
C ARG A 377 48.03 -30.65 -17.05
N ALA A 378 47.78 -31.97 -17.11
CA ALA A 378 48.80 -32.96 -17.46
C ALA A 378 49.36 -32.72 -18.87
N LYS A 379 48.48 -32.46 -19.86
CA LYS A 379 48.86 -32.16 -21.25
C LYS A 379 49.71 -30.89 -21.35
N ARG A 380 49.39 -29.84 -20.57
CA ARG A 380 50.17 -28.60 -20.53
C ARG A 380 51.56 -28.81 -19.91
N ALA A 381 51.66 -29.58 -18.84
CA ALA A 381 52.93 -29.91 -18.20
C ALA A 381 53.85 -30.73 -19.14
N GLU A 382 53.29 -31.67 -19.89
CA GLU A 382 54.04 -32.43 -20.90
C GLU A 382 54.53 -31.53 -22.04
N GLY A 383 53.69 -30.60 -22.52
CA GLY A 383 54.07 -29.59 -23.50
C GLY A 383 55.21 -28.70 -23.03
N GLN A 384 55.22 -28.33 -21.74
CA GLN A 384 56.28 -27.51 -21.16
C GLN A 384 57.60 -28.29 -21.05
N LYS A 385 57.57 -29.55 -20.61
CA LYS A 385 58.76 -30.44 -20.62
C LYS A 385 59.38 -30.58 -22.02
N LYS A 386 58.55 -30.68 -23.06
CA LYS A 386 59.03 -30.76 -24.46
C LYS A 386 59.72 -29.46 -24.91
N ARG A 387 59.19 -28.29 -24.52
CA ARG A 387 59.80 -26.99 -24.80
C ARG A 387 61.14 -26.82 -24.08
N ASP A 388 61.21 -27.19 -22.80
CA ASP A 388 62.44 -27.11 -22.01
C ASP A 388 63.52 -28.05 -22.55
N ALA A 389 63.14 -29.25 -23.01
CA ALA A 389 64.05 -30.18 -23.67
C ALA A 389 64.55 -29.67 -25.02
N ALA A 390 63.69 -29.02 -25.82
CA ALA A 390 64.07 -28.40 -27.09
C ALA A 390 65.07 -27.24 -26.86
N PHE A 391 64.78 -26.38 -25.88
CA PHE A 391 65.66 -25.28 -25.51
C PHE A 391 67.04 -25.77 -25.05
N LYS A 392 67.10 -26.82 -24.22
CA LYS A 392 68.37 -27.44 -23.81
C LYS A 392 69.17 -27.97 -25.00
N ARG A 393 68.52 -28.62 -25.96
CA ARG A 393 69.19 -29.12 -27.19
C ARG A 393 69.72 -27.98 -28.06
N GLU A 394 69.01 -26.86 -28.11
CA GLU A 394 69.42 -25.67 -28.86
C GLU A 394 70.65 -25.00 -28.23
N VAL A 395 70.65 -24.84 -26.90
CA VAL A 395 71.82 -24.35 -26.14
C VAL A 395 73.03 -25.28 -26.30
N GLU A 396 72.83 -26.59 -26.35
CA GLU A 396 73.93 -27.54 -26.56
C GLU A 396 74.49 -27.49 -28.00
N ARG A 397 73.65 -27.27 -29.01
CA ARG A 397 74.06 -27.04 -30.40
C ARG A 397 74.87 -25.75 -30.54
N GLU A 398 74.43 -24.66 -29.91
CA GLU A 398 75.14 -23.37 -29.85
C GLU A 398 76.54 -23.54 -29.22
N ARG A 399 76.65 -24.29 -28.11
CA ARG A 399 77.94 -24.60 -27.47
C ARG A 399 78.88 -25.42 -28.36
N LYS A 400 78.37 -26.42 -29.10
CA LYS A 400 79.18 -27.21 -30.04
C LYS A 400 79.67 -26.38 -31.23
N LYS A 401 78.84 -25.45 -31.75
CA LYS A 401 79.24 -24.48 -32.79
C LYS A 401 80.31 -23.51 -32.30
N ALA A 402 80.24 -23.07 -31.04
CA ALA A 402 81.25 -22.21 -30.44
C ALA A 402 82.58 -22.93 -30.18
N GLY A 403 82.55 -24.23 -29.84
CA GLY A 403 83.74 -25.06 -29.66
C GLY A 403 84.49 -25.38 -30.97
N ALA A 404 83.77 -25.59 -32.07
CA ALA A 404 84.35 -25.90 -33.39
C ALA A 404 85.05 -24.71 -34.09
N LYS A 405 84.93 -23.50 -33.53
CA LYS A 405 85.56 -22.26 -34.05
C LYS A 405 86.93 -21.95 -33.41
N LYS A 406 87.41 -22.80 -32.50
CA LYS A 406 88.67 -22.62 -31.74
C LYS A 406 89.76 -23.65 -32.07
N THR A 407 89.55 -24.46 -33.10
CA THR A 407 90.56 -25.27 -33.80
C THR A 407 90.68 -24.73 -35.20
#